data_AF-A0A9E2NQI9-F1
#
_entry.id   AF-A0A9E2NQI9-F1
#
_cell.length_a   1.000
_cell.length_b   1.000
_cell.length_c   1.000
_cell.angle_alpha   90.00
_cell.angle_beta   90.00
_cell.angle_gamma   90.00
#
_symmetry.space_group_name_H-M   'P 1'
#
loop_
_entity.id
_entity.type
_entity.pdbx_description
1 polymer ?
#
loop_
_entity_poly.entity_id
_entity_poly.type
_entity_poly.pdbx_seq_one_letter_code
_entity_poly.pdbx_strand_id
1 'polypeptide(L)' 'ALAEVEAAGLLDQLDPGTRALFQLRYKEGYNAAELGRLFGQPPATIRTRLLKARNKLRDHLTEE' A
#
# COMPACT_ATOMS: atom_id res chain seq x y z
N ALA A 1 -14.52 -5.53 11.76
CA ALA A 1 -15.41 -6.51 11.09
C ALA A 1 -14.57 -7.58 10.37
N LEU A 2 -15.12 -8.75 10.00
CA LEU A 2 -14.40 -9.83 9.29
C LEU A 2 -13.60 -9.32 8.07
N ALA A 3 -14.20 -8.40 7.30
CA ALA A 3 -13.57 -7.76 6.14
C ALA A 3 -12.30 -6.93 6.47
N GLU A 4 -12.19 -6.35 7.67
CA GLU A 4 -10.97 -5.63 8.07
C GLU A 4 -9.83 -6.58 8.42
N VAL A 5 -10.16 -7.75 8.97
CA VAL A 5 -9.17 -8.80 9.29
C VAL A 5 -8.63 -9.42 8.02
N GLU A 6 -9.50 -9.66 7.04
CA GLU A 6 -9.13 -10.14 5.70
C GLU A 6 -8.25 -9.13 4.96
N ALA A 7 -8.63 -7.84 4.98
CA ALA A 7 -7.81 -6.77 4.43
C ALA A 7 -6.44 -6.65 5.13
N ALA A 8 -6.38 -6.86 6.45
CA ALA A 8 -5.11 -6.87 7.19
C ALA A 8 -4.21 -8.05 6.76
N GLY A 9 -4.78 -9.25 6.60
CA GLY A 9 -4.05 -10.43 6.12
C GLY A 9 -3.50 -10.27 4.71
N LEU A 10 -4.25 -9.63 3.81
CA LEU A 10 -3.77 -9.32 2.46
C LEU A 10 -2.58 -8.34 2.48
N LEU A 11 -2.61 -7.36 3.39
CA LEU A 11 -1.51 -6.39 3.53
C LEU A 11 -0.22 -7.02 4.05
N ASP A 12 -0.28 -8.17 4.74
CA ASP A 12 0.92 -8.90 5.19
C ASP A 12 1.70 -9.54 4.03
N GLN A 13 1.11 -9.61 2.83
CA GLN A 13 1.82 -10.00 1.61
C GLN A 13 2.76 -8.90 1.08
N LEU A 14 2.64 -7.67 1.58
CA LEU A 14 3.50 -6.55 1.18
C LEU A 14 4.74 -6.47 2.08
N ASP A 15 5.87 -5.99 1.53
CA ASP A 15 7.01 -5.65 2.39
C ASP A 15 6.62 -4.54 3.38
N PRO A 16 7.24 -4.49 4.58
CA PRO A 16 6.83 -3.57 5.64
C PRO A 16 6.79 -2.10 5.22
N GLY A 17 7.73 -1.67 4.37
CA GLY A 17 7.78 -0.29 3.89
C GLY A 17 6.63 0.03 2.93
N THR A 18 6.32 -0.90 2.03
CA THR A 18 5.22 -0.73 1.08
C THR A 18 3.86 -0.84 1.76
N ARG A 19 3.72 -1.71 2.76
CA ARG A 19 2.54 -1.80 3.63
C ARG A 19 2.27 -0.46 4.34
N ALA A 20 3.30 0.15 4.93
CA ALA A 20 3.18 1.45 5.59
C ALA A 20 2.75 2.55 4.62
N LEU A 21 3.35 2.62 3.42
CA LEU A 21 2.94 3.57 2.38
C LEU A 21 1.46 3.39 1.98
N PHE A 22 1.01 2.14 1.83
CA PHE A 22 -0.36 1.85 1.45
C PHE A 22 -1.35 2.28 2.54
N GLN A 23 -1.06 1.98 3.81
CA GLN A 23 -1.91 2.39 4.92
C GLN A 23 -1.98 3.92 5.02
N LEU A 24 -0.86 4.63 4.98
CA LEU A 24 -0.86 6.09 5.01
C LEU A 24 -1.62 6.69 3.82
N ARG A 25 -1.53 6.08 2.63
CA ARG A 25 -2.25 6.55 1.44
C ARG A 25 -3.76 6.37 1.53
N TYR A 26 -4.21 5.20 1.98
CA TYR A 26 -5.60 4.77 1.84
C TYR A 26 -6.41 4.83 3.15
N LYS A 27 -5.75 4.76 4.31
CA LYS A 27 -6.40 4.97 5.63
C LYS A 27 -6.26 6.42 6.10
N GLU A 28 -5.06 6.98 5.99
CA GLU A 28 -4.76 8.32 6.53
C GLU A 28 -4.84 9.45 5.50
N GLY A 29 -5.03 9.13 4.21
CA GLY A 29 -5.27 10.12 3.15
C GLY A 29 -4.04 10.85 2.59
N TYR A 30 -2.83 10.43 2.94
CA TYR A 30 -1.59 11.07 2.47
C TYR A 30 -1.43 11.00 0.95
N ASN A 31 -0.89 12.05 0.32
CA ASN A 31 -0.56 12.03 -1.10
C ASN A 31 0.90 11.58 -1.36
N ALA A 32 1.21 11.27 -2.63
CA ALA A 32 2.53 10.76 -3.02
C ALA A 32 3.68 11.74 -2.75
N ALA A 33 3.41 13.06 -2.73
CA ALA A 33 4.44 14.05 -2.43
C ALA A 33 4.76 14.11 -0.93
N GLU A 34 3.73 14.04 -0.07
CA GLU A 34 3.89 13.96 1.38
C GLU A 34 4.60 12.68 1.80
N LEU A 35 4.19 11.54 1.24
CA LEU A 35 4.86 10.26 1.46
C LEU A 35 6.30 10.29 0.94
N GLY A 36 6.55 10.94 -0.19
CA GLY A 36 7.90 11.09 -0.71
C GLY A 36 8.83 11.83 0.26
N ARG A 37 8.33 12.91 0.87
CA ARG A 37 9.06 13.64 1.92
C ARG A 37 9.26 12.79 3.18
N LEU A 38 8.22 12.09 3.64
CA LEU A 38 8.26 11.29 4.87
C LEU A 38 9.22 10.10 4.77
N PHE A 39 9.31 9.46 3.60
CA PHE A 39 10.14 8.28 3.37
C PHE A 39 11.48 8.60 2.69
N GLY A 40 11.77 9.87 2.39
CA GLY A 40 12.99 10.27 1.68
C GLY A 40 13.08 9.72 0.25
N GLN A 41 11.95 9.56 -0.43
CA GLN A 41 11.89 8.98 -1.78
C GLN A 41 11.21 9.93 -2.77
N PRO A 42 11.60 9.92 -4.06
CA PRO A 42 10.90 10.70 -5.07
C PRO A 42 9.41 10.34 -5.15
N PRO A 43 8.49 11.30 -5.35
CA PRO A 43 7.06 11.03 -5.49
C PRO A 43 6.73 10.05 -6.63
N ALA A 44 7.57 9.99 -7.67
CA ALA A 44 7.44 9.00 -8.74
C ALA A 44 7.66 7.57 -8.22
N THR A 45 8.71 7.36 -7.42
CA THR A 45 9.01 6.07 -6.78
C THR A 45 7.87 5.63 -5.86
N ILE A 46 7.29 6.56 -5.09
CA ILE A 46 6.12 6.27 -4.26
C ILE A 46 4.94 5.75 -5.10
N ARG A 47 4.62 6.42 -6.21
CA ARG A 47 3.54 6.00 -7.11
C ARG A 47 3.78 4.59 -7.67
N THR A 48 5.01 4.29 -8.10
CA THR A 48 5.35 2.95 -8.61
C THR A 48 5.22 1.87 -7.53
N ARG A 49 5.65 2.15 -6.30
CA ARG A 49 5.50 1.21 -5.16
C ARG A 49 4.03 0.95 -4.84
N LEU A 50 3.21 2.00 -4.77
CA LEU A 50 1.76 1.88 -4.55
C LEU A 50 1.07 1.11 -5.68
N LEU A 51 1.48 1.33 -6.93
CA LEU A 51 0.96 0.58 -8.08
C LEU A 51 1.28 -0.92 -7.97
N LYS A 52 2.54 -1.27 -7.66
CA LYS A 52 2.96 -2.66 -7.45
C LYS A 52 2.20 -3.31 -6.31
N ALA A 53 2.03 -2.60 -5.20
CA ALA A 53 1.25 -3.07 -4.05
C ALA A 53 -0.20 -3.37 -4.45
N ARG A 54 -0.87 -2.42 -5.12
CA ARG A 54 -2.25 -2.58 -5.58
C ARG A 54 -2.40 -3.77 -6.54
N ASN A 55 -1.47 -3.94 -7.49
CA ASN A 55 -1.51 -5.06 -8.40
C ASN A 55 -1.35 -6.38 -7.64
N LYS A 56 -0.37 -6.48 -6.74
CA LYS A 56 -0.18 -7.69 -5.92
C LYS A 56 -1.42 -8.04 -5.09
N LEU A 57 -2.02 -7.06 -4.42
CA LEU A 57 -3.25 -7.27 -3.64
C LEU A 57 -4.42 -7.68 -4.52
N ARG A 58 -4.57 -7.07 -5.71
CA ARG A 58 -5.62 -7.45 -6.66
C ARG A 58 -5.44 -8.87 -7.15
N ASP A 59 -4.21 -9.26 -7.48
CA ASP A 59 -3.92 -10.60 -7.99
C ASP A 59 -4.30 -11.65 -6.93
N HIS A 60 -3.98 -11.40 -5.65
CA HIS A 60 -4.45 -12.25 -4.53
C HIS A 60 -5.98 -12.28 -4.34
N LEU A 61 -6.68 -11.18 -4.63
CA LEU A 61 -8.15 -11.13 -4.59
C LEU A 61 -8.82 -11.76 -5.82
N THR A 62 -8.07 -11.97 -6.90
CA THR A 62 -8.60 -12.56 -8.15
C THR A 62 -8.28 -14.05 -8.25
N GLU A 63 -7.30 -14.55 -7.49
CA GLU A 63 -6.94 -15.98 -7.41
C GLU A 63 -7.89 -16.83 -6.53
N GLU A 64 -9.15 -16.40 -6.34
CA GLU A 64 -10.23 -17.22 -5.75
C GLU A 64 -11.01 -18.04 -6.79
#